data_AF-A0A2T0WUR7-F1
#
_entry.id   AF-A0A2T0WUR7-F1
#
_cell.length_a   1.000
_cell.length_b   1.000
_cell.length_c   1.000
_cell.angle_alpha   90.00
_cell.angle_beta   90.00
_cell.angle_gamma   90.00
#
_symmetry.space_group_name_H-M   'P 1'
#
loop_
_entity.id
_entity.type
_entity.pdbx_description
1 polymer ?
#
loop_
_entity_poly.entity_id
_entity_poly.type
_entity_poly.pdbx_seq_one_letter_code
_entity_poly.pdbx_strand_id
1 'polypeptide(L)'
;MKSGFLLSLLLIIVMSCQSDSELDPIDEAQTESEIDLVTEALHKTFFEFEVEGGDQDRAFEDNNEGLHGIYGVSRTDDASSLDGSNRNLFTCFQSIGLSLPQLNQIRGATNNFSSCRNRVARNYSADFANLLQRMEAQRKQLVESHQGSPANLQTQLMELRETFRAELLELKETYSDELKACLKSYIENIRRRLSDTQWKDFKDCVLD
;
A
#
# COMPACT_ATOMS: atom_id res chain seq x y z
N MET A 1 69.41 -29.12 49.04
CA MET A 1 68.79 -29.88 47.93
C MET A 1 67.69 -29.03 47.31
N LYS A 2 67.63 -29.06 45.97
CA LYS A 2 66.66 -28.43 45.04
C LYS A 2 66.87 -26.94 44.70
N SER A 3 67.70 -26.79 43.67
CA SER A 3 67.69 -25.76 42.63
C SER A 3 66.34 -25.68 41.92
N GLY A 4 65.98 -24.49 41.43
CA GLY A 4 64.81 -24.22 40.60
C GLY A 4 64.98 -22.91 39.84
N PHE A 5 65.65 -23.01 38.69
CA PHE A 5 65.83 -21.99 37.65
C PHE A 5 64.57 -21.93 36.76
N LEU A 6 64.18 -20.74 36.28
CA LEU A 6 63.37 -20.42 35.05
C LEU A 6 62.82 -18.99 35.24
N LEU A 7 63.44 -17.90 34.75
CA LEU A 7 63.58 -17.40 33.37
C LEU A 7 62.25 -17.25 32.58
N SER A 8 61.85 -15.97 32.43
CA SER A 8 61.22 -15.32 31.27
C SER A 8 60.02 -15.94 30.55
N LEU A 9 58.90 -15.19 30.48
CA LEU A 9 58.50 -14.52 29.23
C LEU A 9 57.40 -13.48 29.51
N LEU A 10 57.78 -12.21 29.36
CA LEU A 10 56.85 -11.11 29.09
C LEU A 10 56.33 -11.30 27.66
N LEU A 11 55.03 -11.55 27.49
CA LEU A 11 54.36 -11.51 26.19
C LEU A 11 53.40 -10.33 26.21
N ILE A 12 53.95 -9.17 25.87
CA ILE A 12 53.19 -7.99 25.48
C ILE A 12 52.69 -8.27 24.07
N ILE A 13 51.40 -8.58 23.92
CA ILE A 13 50.71 -8.53 22.63
C ILE A 13 50.10 -7.13 22.52
N VAL A 14 50.84 -6.22 21.90
CA VAL A 14 50.28 -5.01 21.30
C VAL A 14 49.96 -5.32 19.84
N MET A 15 48.91 -4.68 19.32
CA MET A 15 48.60 -4.46 17.91
C MET A 15 47.92 -5.61 17.15
N SER A 16 46.59 -5.48 17.00
CA SER A 16 45.95 -5.08 15.73
C SER A 16 44.65 -5.85 15.45
N CYS A 17 43.52 -5.23 15.76
CA CYS A 17 42.35 -5.26 14.88
C CYS A 17 41.86 -3.83 14.73
N GLN A 18 42.58 -3.06 13.91
CA GLN A 18 41.97 -1.98 13.14
C GLN A 18 41.08 -2.64 12.10
N SER A 19 39.78 -2.49 12.29
CA SER A 19 38.85 -1.99 11.29
C SER A 19 37.50 -1.92 11.99
N ASP A 20 37.32 -0.86 12.75
CA ASP A 20 36.00 -0.24 12.76
C ASP A 20 35.77 0.13 11.30
N SER A 21 35.10 -0.75 10.57
CA SER A 21 34.44 -0.35 9.34
C SER A 21 33.53 0.79 9.77
N GLU A 22 33.84 2.01 9.34
CA GLU A 22 32.85 3.06 9.15
C GLU A 22 31.70 2.41 8.37
N LEU A 23 30.75 1.85 9.11
CA LEU A 23 29.39 1.76 8.64
C LEU A 23 29.01 3.21 8.45
N ASP A 24 28.97 3.65 7.19
CA ASP A 24 28.40 4.93 6.83
C ASP A 24 27.14 5.11 7.67
N PRO A 25 27.04 6.18 8.49
CA PRO A 25 25.85 6.40 9.28
C PRO A 25 24.69 6.43 8.30
N ILE A 26 23.79 5.45 8.42
CA ILE A 26 22.55 5.44 7.66
C ILE A 26 21.89 6.78 7.97
N ASP A 27 21.79 7.64 6.96
CA ASP A 27 21.07 8.90 7.09
C ASP A 27 19.59 8.54 7.31
N GLU A 28 19.20 8.51 8.59
CA GLU A 28 17.84 8.18 9.02
C GLU A 28 16.82 9.11 8.36
N ALA A 29 17.19 10.39 8.15
CA ALA A 29 16.33 11.37 7.49
C ALA A 29 16.17 11.07 5.99
N GLN A 30 17.24 10.64 5.32
CA GLN A 30 17.14 10.17 3.94
C GLN A 30 16.25 8.91 3.84
N THR A 31 16.43 7.97 4.76
CA THR A 31 15.65 6.72 4.77
C THR A 31 14.15 6.99 5.01
N GLU A 32 13.80 7.91 5.89
CA GLU A 32 12.41 8.31 6.14
C GLU A 32 11.78 8.97 4.90
N SER A 33 12.49 9.92 4.27
CA SER A 33 12.04 10.58 3.05
C SER A 33 11.78 9.58 1.90
N GLU A 34 12.64 8.58 1.75
CA GLU A 34 12.48 7.52 0.75
C GLU A 34 11.28 6.60 1.04
N ILE A 35 11.02 6.28 2.31
CA ILE A 35 9.83 5.52 2.72
C ILE A 35 8.56 6.30 2.40
N ASP A 36 8.56 7.61 2.68
CA ASP A 36 7.43 8.48 2.38
C ASP A 36 7.19 8.54 0.87
N LEU A 37 8.22 8.71 0.07
CA LEU A 37 8.12 8.73 -1.40
C LEU A 37 7.44 7.47 -1.96
N VAL A 38 7.87 6.29 -1.54
CA VAL A 38 7.27 5.00 -1.94
C VAL A 38 5.82 4.89 -1.46
N THR A 39 5.58 5.31 -0.22
CA THR A 39 4.24 5.28 0.39
C THR A 39 3.26 6.15 -0.39
N GLU A 40 3.65 7.37 -0.75
CA GLU A 40 2.82 8.28 -1.55
C GLU A 40 2.53 7.70 -2.94
N ALA A 41 3.56 7.18 -3.62
CA ALA A 41 3.40 6.62 -4.97
C ALA A 41 2.38 5.47 -4.99
N LEU A 42 2.49 4.55 -4.03
CA LEU A 42 1.56 3.44 -3.89
C LEU A 42 0.18 3.89 -3.41
N HIS A 43 0.10 4.82 -2.45
CA HIS A 43 -1.18 5.30 -1.92
C HIS A 43 -1.99 6.09 -2.95
N LYS A 44 -1.34 6.82 -3.86
CA LYS A 44 -1.99 7.55 -4.94
C LYS A 44 -2.95 6.68 -5.76
N THR A 45 -2.62 5.40 -5.96
CA THR A 45 -3.47 4.43 -6.67
C THR A 45 -4.86 4.23 -6.03
N PHE A 46 -5.04 4.58 -4.75
CA PHE A 46 -6.34 4.56 -4.08
C PHE A 46 -7.34 5.56 -4.67
N PHE A 47 -6.82 6.67 -5.22
CA PHE A 47 -7.59 7.74 -5.84
C PHE A 47 -7.74 7.58 -7.35
N GLU A 48 -7.19 6.50 -7.92
CA GLU A 48 -7.33 6.17 -9.35
C GLU A 48 -8.62 5.36 -9.54
N PHE A 49 -9.73 6.08 -9.73
CA PHE A 49 -11.05 5.48 -9.91
C PHE A 49 -11.85 6.14 -11.05
N GLU A 50 -12.73 5.34 -11.64
CA GLU A 50 -13.71 5.75 -12.64
C GLU A 50 -15.11 5.37 -12.15
N VAL A 51 -16.07 6.28 -12.35
CA VAL A 51 -17.47 5.99 -12.05
C VAL A 51 -18.07 5.24 -13.23
N GLU A 52 -18.38 3.96 -13.03
CA GLU A 52 -19.04 3.12 -14.01
C GLU A 52 -20.58 3.16 -13.85
N GLY A 53 -21.29 3.01 -14.97
CA GLY A 53 -22.75 2.99 -14.97
C GLY A 53 -23.41 4.33 -14.59
N GLY A 54 -24.51 4.29 -13.83
CA GLY A 54 -25.24 5.51 -13.45
C GLY A 54 -25.95 6.18 -14.63
N ASP A 55 -26.29 5.43 -15.66
CA ASP A 55 -27.01 5.90 -16.84
C ASP A 55 -28.47 5.42 -16.83
N GLN A 56 -29.18 5.64 -17.92
CA GLN A 56 -30.60 5.31 -17.98
C GLN A 56 -30.84 3.80 -17.84
N ASP A 57 -29.92 2.98 -18.36
CA ASP A 57 -30.09 1.54 -18.51
C ASP A 57 -29.22 0.73 -17.53
N ARG A 58 -28.19 1.36 -16.94
CA ARG A 58 -27.23 0.71 -16.03
C ARG A 58 -27.18 1.40 -14.67
N ALA A 59 -27.19 0.59 -13.63
CA ALA A 59 -26.90 1.02 -12.27
C ALA A 59 -25.46 1.52 -12.15
N PHE A 60 -25.18 2.35 -11.16
CA PHE A 60 -23.84 2.60 -10.65
C PHE A 60 -23.23 1.27 -10.24
N GLU A 61 -22.03 1.03 -10.75
CA GLU A 61 -21.23 -0.15 -10.44
C GLU A 61 -19.84 0.31 -10.04
N ASP A 62 -19.22 -0.44 -9.14
CA ASP A 62 -17.83 -0.24 -8.78
C ASP A 62 -17.21 -1.59 -8.45
N ASN A 63 -16.08 -1.86 -9.10
CA ASN A 63 -15.31 -3.07 -8.89
C ASN A 63 -14.46 -2.93 -7.63
N ASN A 64 -14.43 -3.98 -6.80
CA ASN A 64 -13.66 -4.03 -5.54
C ASN A 64 -14.18 -3.12 -4.42
N GLU A 65 -15.49 -2.83 -4.40
CA GLU A 65 -16.13 -2.08 -3.28
C GLU A 65 -15.51 -0.69 -3.06
N GLY A 66 -15.06 -0.01 -4.12
CA GLY A 66 -14.37 1.27 -4.07
C GLY A 66 -12.90 1.19 -3.63
N LEU A 67 -12.39 0.00 -3.28
CA LEU A 67 -10.99 -0.19 -2.87
C LEU A 67 -10.13 -0.45 -4.11
N HIS A 68 -9.41 0.59 -4.56
CA HIS A 68 -8.51 0.50 -5.71
C HIS A 68 -7.03 0.35 -5.30
N GLY A 69 -6.22 -0.02 -6.29
CA GLY A 69 -4.77 -0.15 -6.15
C GLY A 69 -4.37 -1.17 -5.09
N ILE A 70 -3.38 -0.82 -4.27
CA ILE A 70 -2.84 -1.69 -3.22
C ILE A 70 -3.88 -2.08 -2.14
N TYR A 71 -4.99 -1.34 -2.05
CA TYR A 71 -6.02 -1.57 -1.05
C TYR A 71 -7.11 -2.54 -1.51
N GLY A 72 -7.18 -2.84 -2.81
CA GLY A 72 -8.12 -3.80 -3.37
C GLY A 72 -7.95 -5.19 -2.74
N VAL A 73 -9.08 -5.88 -2.56
CA VAL A 73 -9.12 -7.26 -2.06
C VAL A 73 -9.65 -8.14 -3.18
N SER A 74 -8.86 -9.12 -3.63
CA SER A 74 -9.47 -10.24 -4.36
C SER A 74 -10.29 -11.02 -3.35
N ARG A 75 -11.60 -11.19 -3.59
CA ARG A 75 -12.57 -11.85 -2.68
C ARG A 75 -12.25 -13.32 -2.37
N THR A 76 -11.15 -13.86 -2.86
CA THR A 76 -10.62 -15.16 -2.46
C THR A 76 -9.69 -14.95 -1.26
N ASP A 77 -10.05 -15.52 -0.11
CA ASP A 77 -9.37 -15.41 1.20
C ASP A 77 -7.90 -15.94 1.24
N ASP A 78 -7.26 -16.08 0.09
CA ASP A 78 -5.85 -16.41 -0.01
C ASP A 78 -5.03 -15.13 0.05
N ALA A 79 -4.19 -15.00 1.08
CA ALA A 79 -3.15 -13.96 1.16
C ALA A 79 -2.14 -14.02 -0.02
N SER A 80 -2.20 -15.08 -0.84
CA SER A 80 -1.49 -15.22 -2.13
C SER A 80 -2.21 -14.57 -3.32
N SER A 81 -3.48 -14.21 -3.18
CA SER A 81 -4.31 -13.59 -4.21
C SER A 81 -4.31 -12.07 -4.03
N LEU A 82 -3.17 -11.45 -4.36
CA LEU A 82 -3.10 -10.00 -4.57
C LEU A 82 -3.77 -9.60 -5.92
N ASP A 83 -4.81 -10.30 -6.38
CA ASP A 83 -5.37 -10.17 -7.73
C ASP A 83 -6.32 -8.96 -7.91
N GLY A 84 -5.88 -7.79 -7.45
CA GLY A 84 -6.44 -6.50 -7.81
C GLY A 84 -5.30 -5.63 -8.34
N SER A 85 -5.23 -5.44 -9.65
CA SER A 85 -4.22 -4.56 -10.30
C SER A 85 -2.79 -4.75 -9.77
N ASN A 86 -2.39 -6.02 -9.61
CA ASN A 86 -1.16 -6.53 -9.00
C ASN A 86 0.16 -6.14 -9.72
N ARG A 87 0.11 -5.12 -10.59
CA ARG A 87 1.28 -4.55 -11.23
C ARG A 87 1.92 -3.60 -10.21
N ASN A 88 2.84 -4.13 -9.41
CA ASN A 88 4.15 -3.51 -9.13
C ASN A 88 4.77 -4.12 -7.87
N LEU A 89 4.11 -4.13 -6.70
CA LEU A 89 4.75 -4.57 -5.45
C LEU A 89 5.30 -6.01 -5.45
N PHE A 90 4.47 -6.99 -5.83
CA PHE A 90 4.91 -8.39 -5.88
C PHE A 90 5.97 -8.62 -6.95
N THR A 91 5.80 -8.01 -8.12
CA THR A 91 6.80 -8.03 -9.21
C THR A 91 8.13 -7.41 -8.76
N CYS A 92 8.08 -6.30 -8.01
CA CYS A 92 9.27 -5.66 -7.45
C CYS A 92 9.94 -6.53 -6.38
N PHE A 93 9.20 -7.33 -5.61
CA PHE A 93 9.83 -8.32 -4.74
C PHE A 93 10.49 -9.46 -5.50
N GLN A 94 9.95 -9.85 -6.66
CA GLN A 94 10.54 -10.89 -7.50
C GLN A 94 11.84 -10.42 -8.18
N SER A 95 12.00 -9.13 -8.46
CA SER A 95 13.18 -8.59 -9.14
C SER A 95 14.42 -8.42 -8.24
N ILE A 96 14.24 -8.30 -6.92
CA ILE A 96 15.33 -7.93 -5.98
C ILE A 96 16.06 -9.11 -5.30
N GLY A 97 15.86 -10.34 -5.79
CA GLY A 97 16.66 -11.51 -5.37
C GLY A 97 16.61 -11.80 -3.86
N LEU A 98 15.41 -11.88 -3.28
CA LEU A 98 15.22 -12.11 -1.84
C LEU A 98 15.69 -13.50 -1.38
N SER A 99 16.38 -13.55 -0.25
CA SER A 99 16.66 -14.81 0.44
C SER A 99 15.38 -15.41 1.07
N LEU A 100 15.36 -16.73 1.28
CA LEU A 100 14.22 -17.40 1.93
C LEU A 100 13.87 -16.82 3.32
N PRO A 101 14.83 -16.47 4.20
CA PRO A 101 14.53 -15.77 5.44
C PRO A 101 13.85 -14.41 5.22
N GLN A 102 14.33 -13.60 4.27
CA GLN A 102 13.73 -12.30 3.94
C GLN A 102 12.30 -12.46 3.41
N LEU A 103 12.06 -13.44 2.54
CA LEU A 103 10.71 -13.76 2.03
C LEU A 103 9.73 -14.10 3.16
N ASN A 104 10.15 -14.91 4.13
CA ASN A 104 9.32 -15.25 5.28
C ASN A 104 9.03 -14.02 6.16
N GLN A 105 10.03 -13.16 6.36
CA GLN A 105 9.87 -11.91 7.11
C GLN A 105 8.96 -10.90 6.40
N ILE A 106 9.05 -10.80 5.07
CA ILE A 106 8.18 -9.95 4.25
C ILE A 106 6.74 -10.48 4.29
N ARG A 107 6.53 -11.80 4.18
CA ARG A 107 5.19 -12.40 4.35
C ARG A 107 4.55 -12.02 5.68
N GLY A 108 5.33 -12.02 6.77
CA GLY A 108 4.86 -11.54 8.07
C GLY A 108 4.44 -10.06 8.04
N ALA A 109 5.22 -9.20 7.38
CA ALA A 109 4.87 -7.80 7.19
C ALA A 109 3.61 -7.62 6.33
N THR A 110 3.44 -8.41 5.27
CA THR A 110 2.24 -8.41 4.41
C THR A 110 1.00 -8.80 5.21
N ASN A 111 1.08 -9.83 6.06
CA ASN A 111 -0.05 -10.21 6.91
C ASN A 111 -0.47 -9.08 7.87
N ASN A 112 0.50 -8.38 8.47
CA ASN A 112 0.22 -7.23 9.33
C ASN A 112 -0.43 -6.08 8.55
N PHE A 113 0.07 -5.79 7.35
CA PHE A 113 -0.54 -4.82 6.45
C PHE A 113 -1.99 -5.19 6.10
N SER A 114 -2.23 -6.43 5.65
CA SER A 114 -3.57 -6.92 5.33
C SER A 114 -4.51 -6.82 6.53
N SER A 115 -4.05 -7.16 7.74
CA SER A 115 -4.86 -7.01 8.95
C SER A 115 -5.20 -5.55 9.26
N CYS A 116 -4.23 -4.63 9.12
CA CYS A 116 -4.45 -3.20 9.33
C CYS A 116 -5.42 -2.63 8.30
N ARG A 117 -5.15 -2.87 7.01
CA ARG A 117 -6.00 -2.49 5.88
C ARG A 117 -7.42 -3.01 6.05
N ASN A 118 -7.59 -4.32 6.30
CA ASN A 118 -8.91 -4.95 6.37
C ASN A 118 -9.76 -4.38 7.52
N ARG A 119 -9.13 -3.87 8.58
CA ARG A 119 -9.87 -3.17 9.65
C ARG A 119 -10.50 -1.88 9.14
N VAL A 120 -9.74 -1.07 8.41
CA VAL A 120 -10.20 0.21 7.84
C VAL A 120 -11.18 -0.04 6.68
N ALA A 121 -10.85 -0.98 5.80
CA ALA A 121 -11.62 -1.38 4.64
C ALA A 121 -13.06 -1.80 4.98
N ARG A 122 -13.30 -2.46 6.13
CA ARG A 122 -14.67 -2.82 6.54
C ARG A 122 -15.58 -1.60 6.74
N ASN A 123 -15.04 -0.54 7.33
CA ASN A 123 -15.81 0.69 7.56
C ASN A 123 -15.99 1.44 6.23
N TYR A 124 -14.91 1.55 5.45
CA TYR A 124 -14.95 2.12 4.10
C TYR A 124 -15.99 1.43 3.22
N SER A 125 -15.97 0.10 3.11
CA SER A 125 -16.92 -0.68 2.28
C SER A 125 -18.37 -0.47 2.73
N ALA A 126 -18.61 -0.31 4.03
CA ALA A 126 -19.96 -0.04 4.54
C ALA A 126 -20.46 1.35 4.13
N ASP A 127 -19.61 2.37 4.27
CA ASP A 127 -19.96 3.74 3.86
C ASP A 127 -20.07 3.88 2.34
N PHE A 128 -19.21 3.18 1.61
CA PHE A 128 -19.27 3.09 0.15
C PHE A 128 -20.57 2.44 -0.31
N ALA A 129 -20.99 1.33 0.31
CA ALA A 129 -22.26 0.68 -0.01
C ALA A 129 -23.46 1.61 0.25
N ASN A 130 -23.42 2.39 1.34
CA ASN A 130 -24.45 3.40 1.62
C ASN A 130 -24.48 4.50 0.56
N LEU A 131 -23.32 5.03 0.18
CA LEU A 131 -23.19 6.02 -0.89
C LEU A 131 -23.78 5.48 -2.21
N LEU A 132 -23.38 4.28 -2.61
CA LEU A 132 -23.86 3.63 -3.83
C LEU A 132 -25.38 3.44 -3.81
N GLN A 133 -25.94 3.00 -2.68
CA GLN A 133 -27.38 2.83 -2.52
C GLN A 133 -28.14 4.16 -2.68
N ARG A 134 -27.62 5.26 -2.11
CA ARG A 134 -28.23 6.60 -2.26
C ARG A 134 -28.22 7.05 -3.72
N MET A 135 -27.08 6.90 -4.40
CA MET A 135 -26.93 7.30 -5.80
C MET A 135 -27.86 6.48 -6.70
N GLU A 136 -27.99 5.18 -6.45
CA GLU A 136 -28.94 4.33 -7.17
C GLU A 136 -30.40 4.70 -6.93
N ALA A 137 -30.77 5.06 -5.71
CA ALA A 137 -32.12 5.52 -5.42
C ALA A 137 -32.45 6.81 -6.19
N GLN A 138 -31.52 7.77 -6.20
CA GLN A 138 -31.66 9.01 -6.96
C GLN A 138 -31.75 8.74 -8.47
N ARG A 139 -30.90 7.87 -9.01
CA ARG A 139 -30.92 7.48 -10.42
C ARG A 139 -32.28 6.91 -10.82
N LYS A 140 -32.80 5.96 -10.05
CA LYS A 140 -34.13 5.37 -10.30
C LYS A 140 -35.23 6.42 -10.26
N GLN A 141 -35.19 7.32 -9.27
CA GLN A 141 -36.15 8.40 -9.16
C GLN A 141 -36.12 9.33 -10.39
N LEU A 142 -34.93 9.69 -10.88
CA LEU A 142 -34.78 10.50 -12.10
C LEU A 142 -35.39 9.79 -13.30
N VAL A 143 -35.11 8.50 -13.49
CA VAL A 143 -35.65 7.71 -14.61
C VAL A 143 -37.16 7.54 -14.53
N GLU A 144 -37.72 7.24 -13.35
CA GLU A 144 -39.15 6.95 -13.16
C GLU A 144 -40.02 8.21 -13.22
N SER A 145 -39.52 9.35 -12.73
CA SER A 145 -40.27 10.61 -12.67
C SER A 145 -40.13 11.47 -13.92
N HIS A 146 -39.27 11.08 -14.87
CA HIS A 146 -38.99 11.89 -16.06
C HIS A 146 -40.18 11.97 -17.02
N GLN A 147 -40.66 13.18 -17.26
CA GLN A 147 -41.70 13.47 -18.27
C GLN A 147 -41.19 14.40 -19.39
N GLY A 148 -39.88 14.64 -19.45
CA GLY A 148 -39.24 15.57 -20.39
C GLY A 148 -38.59 14.93 -21.61
N SER A 149 -37.75 15.68 -22.31
CA SER A 149 -36.96 15.15 -23.44
C SER A 149 -35.88 14.18 -22.96
N PRO A 150 -35.50 13.17 -23.75
CA PRO A 150 -34.38 12.28 -23.41
C PRO A 150 -33.07 13.02 -23.12
N ALA A 151 -32.81 14.12 -23.83
CA ALA A 151 -31.63 14.95 -23.60
C ALA A 151 -31.59 15.56 -22.19
N ASN A 152 -32.73 15.98 -21.63
CA ASN A 152 -32.78 16.52 -20.28
C ASN A 152 -32.50 15.44 -19.21
N LEU A 153 -33.02 14.23 -19.39
CA LEU A 153 -32.71 13.11 -18.50
C LEU A 153 -31.23 12.76 -18.54
N GLN A 154 -30.63 12.73 -19.73
CA GLN A 154 -29.20 12.49 -19.89
C GLN A 154 -28.36 13.52 -19.14
N THR A 155 -28.71 14.82 -19.21
CA THR A 155 -28.03 15.87 -18.44
C THR A 155 -28.13 15.63 -16.94
N GLN A 156 -29.32 15.33 -16.42
CA GLN A 156 -29.51 15.07 -14.98
C GLN A 156 -28.75 13.83 -14.50
N LEU A 157 -28.70 12.76 -15.31
CA LEU A 157 -27.92 11.57 -15.00
C LEU A 157 -26.41 11.85 -15.03
N MET A 158 -25.93 12.68 -15.95
CA MET A 158 -24.53 13.14 -15.95
C MET A 158 -24.19 13.95 -14.69
N GLU A 159 -25.07 14.87 -14.27
CA GLU A 159 -24.89 15.64 -13.03
C GLU A 159 -24.86 14.73 -11.79
N LEU A 160 -25.70 13.70 -11.77
CA LEU A 160 -25.70 12.69 -10.70
C LEU A 160 -24.39 11.90 -10.67
N ARG A 161 -23.83 11.54 -11.84
CA ARG A 161 -22.52 10.87 -11.93
C ARG A 161 -21.38 11.73 -11.38
N GLU A 162 -21.38 13.03 -11.69
CA GLU A 162 -20.39 13.97 -11.15
C GLU A 162 -20.54 14.13 -9.62
N THR A 163 -21.77 14.12 -9.12
CA THR A 163 -22.05 14.15 -7.68
C THR A 163 -21.51 12.88 -7.01
N PHE A 164 -21.77 11.70 -7.59
CA PHE A 164 -21.22 10.45 -7.07
C PHE A 164 -19.69 10.46 -7.08
N ARG A 165 -19.06 10.95 -8.16
CA ARG A 165 -17.59 11.09 -8.23
C ARG A 165 -17.04 11.97 -7.11
N ALA A 166 -17.68 13.11 -6.84
CA ALA A 166 -17.27 14.03 -5.79
C ALA A 166 -17.45 13.43 -4.39
N GLU A 167 -18.61 12.83 -4.10
CA GLU A 167 -18.86 12.19 -2.80
C GLU A 167 -17.95 10.97 -2.57
N LEU A 168 -17.62 10.22 -3.62
CA LEU A 168 -16.66 9.11 -3.53
C LEU A 168 -15.25 9.61 -3.23
N LEU A 169 -14.84 10.75 -3.80
CA LEU A 169 -13.57 11.36 -3.49
C LEU A 169 -13.49 11.80 -2.02
N GLU A 170 -14.52 12.47 -1.51
CA GLU A 170 -14.60 12.89 -0.10
C GLU A 170 -14.57 11.68 0.85
N LEU A 171 -15.27 10.60 0.49
CA LEU A 171 -15.23 9.35 1.24
C LEU A 171 -13.81 8.77 1.25
N LYS A 172 -13.11 8.76 0.11
CA LYS A 172 -11.72 8.29 0.04
C LYS A 172 -10.79 9.15 0.89
N GLU A 173 -10.93 10.47 0.85
CA GLU A 173 -10.16 11.40 1.69
C GLU A 173 -10.37 11.11 3.18
N THR A 174 -11.61 10.80 3.60
CA THR A 174 -11.93 10.46 5.00
C THR A 174 -11.14 9.26 5.52
N TYR A 175 -10.92 8.24 4.69
CA TYR A 175 -10.22 7.00 5.05
C TYR A 175 -8.73 7.00 4.67
N SER A 176 -8.28 8.05 3.98
CA SER A 176 -6.96 8.18 3.38
C SER A 176 -5.84 8.01 4.42
N ASP A 177 -5.88 8.79 5.49
CA ASP A 177 -4.79 8.86 6.48
C ASP A 177 -4.59 7.51 7.20
N GLU A 178 -5.68 6.82 7.55
CA GLU A 178 -5.59 5.51 8.21
C GLU A 178 -5.02 4.44 7.28
N LEU A 179 -5.48 4.39 6.02
CA LEU A 179 -4.97 3.46 5.02
C LEU A 179 -3.50 3.73 4.71
N LYS A 180 -3.14 5.00 4.55
CA LYS A 180 -1.76 5.45 4.31
C LYS A 180 -0.85 5.13 5.48
N ALA A 181 -1.32 5.27 6.73
CA ALA A 181 -0.56 4.86 7.91
C ALA A 181 -0.30 3.34 7.94
N CYS A 182 -1.30 2.52 7.59
CA CYS A 182 -1.10 1.07 7.43
C CYS A 182 -0.02 0.78 6.37
N LEU A 183 -0.03 1.49 5.25
CA LEU A 183 0.94 1.33 4.18
C LEU A 183 2.34 1.80 4.58
N LYS A 184 2.48 2.98 5.19
CA LYS A 184 3.78 3.49 5.67
C LYS A 184 4.45 2.47 6.59
N SER A 185 3.70 1.93 7.55
CA SER A 185 4.22 0.88 8.44
C SER A 185 4.66 -0.39 7.70
N TYR A 186 3.96 -0.76 6.62
CA TYR A 186 4.37 -1.87 5.77
C TYR A 186 5.68 -1.59 5.03
N ILE A 187 5.81 -0.41 4.41
CA ILE A 187 7.03 0.01 3.70
C ILE A 187 8.23 0.14 4.65
N GLU A 188 8.04 0.70 5.84
CA GLU A 188 9.07 0.72 6.89
C GLU A 188 9.55 -0.70 7.24
N ASN A 189 8.62 -1.65 7.37
CA ASN A 189 8.96 -3.03 7.66
C ASN A 189 9.73 -3.67 6.52
N ILE A 190 9.37 -3.38 5.27
CA ILE A 190 10.11 -3.85 4.09
C ILE A 190 11.54 -3.28 4.11
N ARG A 191 11.71 -1.96 4.25
CA ARG A 191 13.02 -1.30 4.28
C ARG A 191 13.97 -1.93 5.30
N ARG A 192 13.49 -2.24 6.51
CA ARG A 192 14.30 -2.88 7.57
C ARG A 192 14.80 -4.29 7.23
N ARG A 193 14.20 -4.95 6.23
CA ARG A 193 14.51 -6.35 5.83
C ARG A 193 15.33 -6.44 4.55
N LEU A 194 15.47 -5.33 3.81
CA LEU A 194 16.23 -5.24 2.58
C LEU A 194 17.61 -4.62 2.86
N SER A 195 18.64 -5.09 2.14
CA SER A 195 19.90 -4.35 2.04
C SER A 195 19.68 -3.03 1.28
N ASP A 196 20.63 -2.10 1.36
CA ASP A 196 20.49 -0.81 0.67
C ASP A 196 20.39 -0.97 -0.86
N THR A 197 21.12 -1.93 -1.43
CA THR A 197 20.99 -2.28 -2.85
C THR A 197 19.60 -2.84 -3.17
N GLN A 198 19.10 -3.79 -2.38
CA GLN A 198 17.75 -4.35 -2.57
C GLN A 198 16.65 -3.29 -2.40
N TRP A 199 16.84 -2.37 -1.45
CA TRP A 199 15.92 -1.25 -1.25
C TRP A 199 15.92 -0.29 -2.43
N LYS A 200 17.10 0.05 -2.96
CA LYS A 200 17.22 0.85 -4.18
C LYS A 200 16.47 0.20 -5.34
N ASP A 201 16.76 -1.06 -5.64
CA ASP A 201 16.12 -1.77 -6.75
C ASP A 201 14.59 -1.89 -6.56
N PHE A 202 14.15 -2.09 -5.31
CA PHE A 202 12.74 -2.13 -4.97
C PHE A 202 12.05 -0.78 -5.21
N LYS A 203 12.67 0.32 -4.74
CA LYS A 203 12.16 1.68 -4.95
C LYS A 203 12.07 2.01 -6.44
N ASP A 204 13.16 1.78 -7.17
CA ASP A 204 13.24 2.09 -8.59
C ASP A 204 12.10 1.35 -9.33
N CYS A 205 11.87 0.07 -9.03
CA CYS A 205 10.75 -0.69 -9.59
C CYS A 205 9.35 -0.17 -9.21
N VAL A 206 9.16 0.37 -7.99
CA VAL A 206 7.85 0.90 -7.55
C VAL A 206 7.57 2.28 -8.16
N LEU A 207 8.63 3.07 -8.40
CA LEU A 207 8.55 4.46 -8.85
C LEU A 207 8.64 4.64 -10.37
N ASP A 208 9.09 3.60 -11.10
CA ASP A 208 9.07 3.52 -12.57
C ASP A 208 7.65 3.39 -13.15
#